data_AF-A0A497DMR6-F1
#
_entry.id   AF-A0A497DMR6-F1
#
_cell.length_a   1.000
_cell.length_b   1.000
_cell.length_c   1.000
_cell.angle_alpha   90.00
_cell.angle_beta   90.00
_cell.angle_gamma   90.00
#
_symmetry.space_group_name_H-M   'P 1'
#
loop_
_entity.id
_entity.type
_entity.pdbx_description
1 polymer ?
#
loop_
_entity_poly.entity_id
_entity_poly.type
_entity_poly.pdbx_seq_one_letter_code
_entity_poly.pdbx_strand_id
1 'polypeptide(L)'
;MKAKNKKPFLNMDERNKQVALRIIAIMYFLTILSMQGIALYRQFVLGQELSEFKDIAIIMTVNSLFLISALLYFGAIPIRLLKIKSLLLIYLLFVVLGSAFTYVKYNVFQSPGLSFKQLFDKLIIVVAIIGIMMFFFALFSILGKRRLDKEIED
;
A
#
# COMPACT_ATOMS: atom_id res chain seq x y z
N MET A 1 -31.13 -18.53 28.15
CA MET A 1 -31.10 -17.90 26.81
C MET A 1 -29.68 -17.99 26.26
N LYS A 2 -29.43 -18.75 25.18
CA LYS A 2 -28.12 -18.78 24.50
C LYS A 2 -27.93 -17.47 23.74
N ALA A 3 -26.89 -16.71 24.08
CA ALA A 3 -26.49 -15.51 23.35
C ALA A 3 -26.20 -15.90 21.88
N LYS A 4 -27.09 -15.52 20.96
CA LYS A 4 -26.82 -15.60 19.52
C LYS A 4 -25.71 -14.61 19.22
N ASN A 5 -24.49 -15.11 19.10
CA ASN A 5 -23.32 -14.37 18.65
C ASN A 5 -23.51 -14.05 17.15
N LYS A 6 -24.37 -13.07 16.85
CA LYS A 6 -24.62 -12.59 15.49
C LYS A 6 -23.42 -11.75 15.08
N LYS A 7 -22.49 -12.34 14.32
CA LYS A 7 -21.40 -11.61 13.67
C LYS A 7 -22.03 -10.53 12.78
N PRO A 8 -22.00 -9.23 13.15
CA PRO A 8 -22.85 -8.23 12.54
C PRO A 8 -22.51 -8.00 11.06
N PHE A 9 -21.22 -8.10 10.70
CA PHE A 9 -20.75 -7.96 9.32
C PHE A 9 -21.16 -9.10 8.37
N LEU A 10 -21.42 -10.29 8.89
CA LEU A 10 -21.82 -11.45 8.07
C LEU A 10 -23.32 -11.50 7.81
N ASN A 11 -24.11 -10.71 8.55
CA ASN A 11 -25.57 -10.67 8.48
C ASN A 11 -26.10 -9.29 8.01
N MET A 12 -25.28 -8.54 7.27
CA MET A 12 -25.68 -7.28 6.65
C MET A 12 -26.22 -7.52 5.24
N ASP A 13 -27.33 -6.86 4.94
CA ASP A 13 -27.86 -6.69 3.58
C ASP A 13 -26.77 -6.14 2.63
N GLU A 14 -26.75 -6.61 1.38
CA GLU A 14 -25.72 -6.30 0.38
C GLU A 14 -25.54 -4.79 0.20
N ARG A 15 -26.65 -4.05 0.21
CA ARG A 15 -26.64 -2.59 0.12
C ARG A 15 -25.90 -1.94 1.30
N ASN A 16 -26.16 -2.41 2.51
CA ASN A 16 -25.52 -1.90 3.71
C ASN A 16 -24.03 -2.29 3.75
N LYS A 17 -23.68 -3.48 3.25
CA LYS A 17 -22.29 -3.93 3.12
C LYS A 17 -21.50 -3.06 2.14
N GLN A 18 -22.08 -2.70 0.99
CA GLN A 18 -21.43 -1.79 0.04
C GLN A 18 -21.22 -0.39 0.61
N VAL A 19 -22.22 0.17 1.29
CA VAL A 19 -22.08 1.48 1.95
C VAL A 19 -21.01 1.44 3.03
N ALA A 20 -20.98 0.40 3.86
CA ALA A 20 -19.95 0.22 4.88
C ALA A 20 -18.54 0.13 4.27
N LEU A 21 -18.35 -0.66 3.20
CA LEU A 21 -17.07 -0.76 2.51
C LEU A 21 -16.62 0.58 1.90
N ARG A 22 -17.55 1.36 1.33
CA ARG A 22 -17.25 2.69 0.79
C ARG A 22 -16.80 3.65 1.89
N ILE A 23 -17.48 3.66 3.03
CA ILE A 23 -17.10 4.49 4.19
C ILE A 23 -15.73 4.06 4.72
N ILE A 24 -15.48 2.75 4.89
CA ILE A 24 -14.18 2.22 5.34
C ILE A 24 -13.07 2.66 4.39
N ALA A 25 -13.28 2.57 3.07
CA ALA A 25 -12.31 3.00 2.08
C ALA A 25 -12.00 4.50 2.17
N ILE A 26 -13.02 5.36 2.31
CA ILE A 26 -12.85 6.80 2.46
C ILE A 26 -12.08 7.13 3.75
N MET A 27 -12.51 6.56 4.88
CA MET A 27 -11.85 6.77 6.18
C MET A 27 -10.39 6.33 6.13
N TYR A 28 -10.11 5.20 5.50
CA TYR A 28 -8.74 4.72 5.36
C TYR A 28 -7.89 5.62 4.45
N PHE A 29 -8.45 6.11 3.35
CA PHE A 29 -7.77 7.07 2.49
C PHE A 29 -7.43 8.36 3.24
N LEU A 30 -8.35 8.87 4.05
CA LEU A 30 -8.10 10.02 4.93
C LEU A 30 -6.99 9.74 5.95
N THR A 31 -6.92 8.52 6.50
CA THR A 31 -5.82 8.11 7.38
C THR A 31 -4.47 8.16 6.67
N ILE A 32 -4.39 7.65 5.44
CA ILE A 32 -3.15 7.72 4.63
C ILE A 32 -2.75 9.18 4.39
N LEU A 33 -3.69 10.03 3.96
CA LEU A 33 -3.42 11.46 3.74
C LEU A 33 -2.95 12.15 5.02
N SER A 34 -3.55 11.81 6.16
CA SER A 34 -3.18 12.36 7.47
C SER A 34 -1.75 11.92 7.85
N MET A 35 -1.39 10.65 7.66
CA MET A 35 -0.03 10.16 7.89
C MET A 35 0.98 10.87 6.99
N GLN A 36 0.64 11.09 5.72
CA GLN A 36 1.48 11.84 4.79
C GLN A 36 1.66 13.29 5.26
N GLY A 37 0.59 13.94 5.71
CA GLY A 37 0.62 15.29 6.28
C GLY A 37 1.50 15.39 7.52
N ILE A 38 1.41 14.42 8.44
CA ILE A 38 2.28 14.35 9.62
C ILE A 38 3.74 14.18 9.19
N ALA A 39 4.03 13.30 8.23
CA ALA A 39 5.39 13.11 7.72
C ALA A 39 5.95 14.40 7.10
N LEU A 40 5.15 15.11 6.31
CA LEU A 40 5.55 16.39 5.72
C LEU A 40 5.76 17.47 6.79
N TYR A 41 4.87 17.58 7.78
CA TYR A 41 5.01 18.54 8.88
C TYR A 41 6.28 18.28 9.70
N ARG A 42 6.52 17.03 10.07
CA ARG A 42 7.74 16.63 10.79
C ARG A 42 9.01 16.96 9.99
N GLN A 43 8.96 16.79 8.67
CA GLN A 43 10.12 17.01 7.80
C GLN A 43 10.38 18.50 7.53
N PHE A 44 9.35 19.28 7.23
CA PHE A 44 9.51 20.66 6.77
C PHE A 44 9.35 21.71 7.88
N VAL A 45 8.54 21.44 8.91
CA VAL A 45 8.30 22.38 10.01
C VAL A 45 9.17 22.07 11.21
N LEU A 46 9.25 20.79 11.61
CA LEU A 46 10.05 20.40 12.77
C LEU A 46 11.53 20.13 12.43
N GLY A 47 11.87 20.03 11.14
CA GLY A 47 13.25 19.83 10.68
C GLY A 47 13.90 18.53 11.19
N GLN A 48 13.11 17.52 11.53
CA GLN A 48 13.61 16.28 12.12
C GLN A 48 14.54 15.52 11.16
N GLU A 49 15.50 14.80 11.74
CA GLU A 49 16.39 13.94 10.96
C GLU A 49 15.67 12.69 10.44
N LEU A 50 16.11 12.16 9.29
CA LEU A 50 15.49 10.99 8.66
C LEU A 50 15.47 9.72 9.53
N SER A 51 16.42 9.60 10.45
CA SER A 51 16.49 8.52 11.44
C SER A 51 15.22 8.49 12.31
N GLU A 52 14.64 9.65 12.59
CA GLU A 52 13.43 9.82 13.41
C GLU A 52 12.13 9.50 12.67
N PHE A 53 12.17 9.29 11.34
CA PHE A 53 10.99 8.92 10.54
C PHE A 53 10.81 7.42 10.40
N LYS A 54 11.71 6.62 10.98
CA LYS A 54 11.68 5.16 10.87
C LYS A 54 10.36 4.58 11.39
N ASP A 55 9.81 5.18 12.44
CA ASP A 55 8.51 4.86 13.03
C ASP A 55 7.37 5.02 12.01
N ILE A 56 7.21 6.21 11.45
CA ILE A 56 6.17 6.54 10.46
C ILE A 56 6.36 5.71 9.19
N ALA A 57 7.60 5.52 8.75
CA ALA A 57 7.89 4.70 7.58
C ALA A 57 7.42 3.25 7.78
N ILE A 58 7.68 2.66 8.95
CA ILE A 58 7.20 1.32 9.29
C ILE A 58 5.67 1.28 9.34
N ILE A 59 5.05 2.23 10.05
CA ILE A 59 3.59 2.28 10.20
C ILE A 59 2.91 2.41 8.82
N MET A 60 3.39 3.30 7.95
CA MET A 60 2.85 3.47 6.61
C MET A 60 3.06 2.22 5.74
N THR A 61 4.23 1.59 5.83
CA THR A 61 4.54 0.38 5.05
C THR A 61 3.64 -0.77 5.44
N VAL A 62 3.51 -1.03 6.75
CA VAL A 62 2.66 -2.09 7.28
C VAL A 62 1.19 -1.84 6.92
N ASN A 63 0.69 -0.62 7.16
CA ASN A 63 -0.69 -0.26 6.80
C ASN A 63 -0.97 -0.46 5.31
N SER A 64 -0.10 0.07 4.44
CA SER A 64 -0.27 -0.03 3.00
C SER A 64 -0.25 -1.50 2.52
N LEU A 65 0.64 -2.32 3.07
CA LEU A 65 0.69 -3.76 2.78
C LEU A 65 -0.62 -4.46 3.18
N PHE A 66 -1.13 -4.23 4.38
CA PHE A 66 -2.39 -4.83 4.83
C PHE A 66 -3.58 -4.36 3.99
N LEU A 67 -3.66 -3.07 3.66
CA LEU A 67 -4.72 -2.54 2.80
C LEU A 67 -4.70 -3.22 1.43
N ILE A 68 -3.55 -3.18 0.75
CA ILE A 68 -3.41 -3.75 -0.59
C ILE A 68 -3.76 -5.24 -0.56
N SER A 69 -3.25 -5.97 0.44
CA SER A 69 -3.54 -7.39 0.62
C SER A 69 -5.02 -7.66 0.83
N ALA A 70 -5.70 -6.86 1.66
CA ALA A 70 -7.14 -6.97 1.91
C ALA A 70 -7.97 -6.65 0.66
N LEU A 71 -7.66 -5.55 -0.04
CA LEU A 71 -8.36 -5.15 -1.27
C LEU A 71 -8.28 -6.23 -2.36
N LEU A 72 -7.12 -6.88 -2.47
CA LEU A 72 -6.93 -8.01 -3.39
C LEU A 72 -7.65 -9.26 -2.92
N TYR A 73 -7.50 -9.64 -1.65
CA TYR A 73 -8.11 -10.85 -1.11
C TYR A 73 -9.65 -10.83 -1.15
N PHE A 74 -10.26 -9.67 -0.90
CA PHE A 74 -11.71 -9.48 -0.98
C PHE A 74 -12.21 -9.14 -2.38
N GLY A 75 -11.34 -9.14 -3.40
CA GLY A 75 -11.75 -8.95 -4.79
C GLY A 75 -12.27 -7.55 -5.12
N ALA A 76 -12.00 -6.55 -4.27
CA ALA A 76 -12.40 -5.17 -4.52
C ALA A 76 -11.70 -4.58 -5.76
N ILE A 77 -10.53 -5.13 -6.10
CA ILE A 77 -9.86 -4.90 -7.37
C ILE A 77 -10.25 -6.05 -8.31
N PRO A 78 -10.70 -5.78 -9.55
CA PRO A 78 -11.04 -6.81 -10.52
C PRO A 78 -9.78 -7.60 -10.92
N ILE A 79 -9.47 -8.67 -10.17
CA ILE A 79 -8.29 -9.51 -10.36
C ILE A 79 -8.25 -10.15 -11.76
N ARG A 80 -9.42 -10.38 -12.37
CA ARG A 80 -9.57 -10.93 -13.72
C ARG A 80 -8.84 -10.11 -14.80
N LEU A 81 -8.56 -8.83 -14.56
CA LEU A 81 -7.88 -7.94 -15.52
C LEU A 81 -6.36 -7.88 -15.32
N LEU A 82 -5.80 -8.51 -14.28
CA LEU A 82 -4.37 -8.46 -13.98
C LEU A 82 -3.56 -9.36 -14.92
N LYS A 83 -3.21 -8.82 -16.09
CA LYS A 83 -2.24 -9.44 -17.00
C LYS A 83 -0.83 -9.27 -16.45
N ILE A 84 0.05 -10.26 -16.62
CA ILE A 84 1.47 -10.20 -16.24
C ILE A 84 2.15 -8.95 -16.80
N LYS A 85 1.83 -8.58 -18.05
CA LYS A 85 2.32 -7.34 -18.68
C LYS A 85 1.93 -6.08 -17.89
N SER A 86 0.71 -6.04 -17.36
CA SER A 86 0.24 -4.90 -16.54
C SER A 86 0.95 -4.86 -15.19
N LEU A 87 1.20 -6.00 -14.56
CA LEU A 87 1.96 -6.08 -13.31
C LEU A 87 3.40 -5.59 -13.49
N LEU A 88 4.06 -5.99 -14.57
CA LEU A 88 5.41 -5.51 -14.90
C LEU A 88 5.43 -4.00 -15.18
N LEU A 89 4.41 -3.47 -15.86
CA LEU A 89 4.29 -2.04 -16.14
C LEU A 89 4.06 -1.23 -14.86
N ILE A 90 3.20 -1.71 -13.96
CA ILE A 90 2.98 -1.11 -12.64
C ILE A 90 4.27 -1.14 -11.81
N TYR A 91 4.97 -2.27 -11.78
CA TYR A 91 6.27 -2.39 -11.11
C TYR A 91 7.27 -1.36 -11.64
N LEU A 92 7.44 -1.29 -12.96
CA LEU A 92 8.39 -0.38 -13.59
C LEU A 92 8.03 1.09 -13.33
N LEU A 93 6.73 1.43 -13.38
CA LEU A 93 6.23 2.75 -13.03
C LEU A 93 6.58 3.11 -11.58
N PHE A 94 6.31 2.22 -10.63
CA PHE A 94 6.65 2.48 -9.22
C PHE A 94 8.16 2.60 -9.01
N VAL A 95 8.97 1.79 -9.68
CA VAL A 95 10.43 1.88 -9.58
C VAL A 95 10.90 3.24 -10.10
N VAL A 96 10.41 3.69 -11.25
CA VAL A 96 10.76 5.00 -11.82
C VAL A 96 10.33 6.14 -10.88
N LEU A 97 9.08 6.11 -10.39
CA LEU A 97 8.57 7.13 -9.47
C LEU A 97 9.34 7.15 -8.14
N GLY A 98 9.59 5.98 -7.55
CA GLY A 98 10.35 5.84 -6.31
C GLY A 98 11.80 6.29 -6.48
N SER A 99 12.39 6.02 -7.64
CA SER A 99 13.75 6.46 -7.99
C SER A 99 13.81 7.97 -8.15
N ALA A 100 12.86 8.56 -8.90
CA ALA A 100 12.76 10.01 -9.09
C ALA A 100 12.54 10.73 -7.75
N PHE A 101 11.62 10.22 -6.93
CA PHE A 101 11.37 10.76 -5.60
C PHE A 101 12.62 10.69 -4.71
N THR A 102 13.31 9.55 -4.70
CA THR A 102 14.55 9.37 -3.94
C THR A 102 15.63 10.35 -4.41
N TYR A 103 15.82 10.48 -5.72
CA TYR A 103 16.75 11.43 -6.29
C TYR A 103 16.47 12.86 -5.84
N VAL A 104 15.23 13.32 -6.03
CA VAL A 104 14.80 14.67 -5.64
C VAL A 104 14.95 14.88 -4.14
N LYS A 105 14.48 13.92 -3.32
CA LYS A 105 14.57 13.98 -1.86
C LYS A 105 16.01 14.20 -1.38
N TYR A 106 16.94 13.38 -1.83
CA TYR A 106 18.28 13.44 -1.27
C TYR A 106 19.16 14.51 -1.92
N ASN A 107 19.00 14.80 -3.20
CA ASN A 107 19.83 15.78 -3.90
C ASN A 107 19.34 17.23 -3.73
N VAL A 108 18.03 17.46 -3.63
CA VAL A 108 17.45 18.82 -3.50
C VAL A 108 17.26 19.22 -2.04
N PHE A 109 16.73 18.32 -1.20
CA PHE A 109 16.32 18.68 0.16
C PHE A 109 17.34 18.36 1.25
N GLN A 110 18.40 17.61 0.96
CA GLN A 110 19.30 17.11 2.00
C GLN A 110 20.78 17.43 1.79
N SER A 111 21.36 17.05 0.65
CA SER A 111 22.77 17.33 0.37
C SER A 111 22.99 17.42 -1.14
N PRO A 112 23.24 18.62 -1.68
CA PRO A 112 23.62 18.77 -3.08
C PRO A 112 24.91 17.96 -3.34
N GLY A 113 24.90 17.10 -4.35
CA GLY A 113 26.11 16.39 -4.79
C GLY A 113 26.27 14.96 -4.27
N LEU A 114 25.17 14.22 -4.08
CA LEU A 114 25.20 12.77 -3.89
C LEU A 114 26.11 12.08 -4.92
N SER A 115 27.05 11.27 -4.46
CA SER A 115 27.84 10.44 -5.37
C SER A 115 26.96 9.39 -6.06
N PHE A 116 27.33 9.00 -7.29
CA PHE A 116 26.63 7.94 -8.02
C PHE A 116 26.49 6.64 -7.22
N LYS A 117 27.49 6.31 -6.40
CA LYS A 117 27.47 5.11 -5.54
C LYS A 117 26.35 5.17 -4.49
N GLN A 118 26.25 6.28 -3.76
CA GLN A 118 25.20 6.48 -2.75
C GLN A 118 23.79 6.54 -3.36
N LEU A 119 23.69 7.05 -4.59
CA LEU A 119 22.45 7.09 -5.34
C LEU A 119 22.02 5.67 -5.73
N PHE A 120 22.95 4.85 -6.24
CA PHE A 120 22.71 3.43 -6.53
C PHE A 120 22.31 2.61 -5.29
N ASP A 121 22.98 2.79 -4.16
CA ASP A 121 22.64 2.08 -2.92
C ASP A 121 21.18 2.37 -2.51
N LYS A 122 20.73 3.61 -2.66
CA LYS A 122 19.33 3.99 -2.38
C LYS A 122 18.35 3.43 -3.42
N LEU A 123 18.75 3.35 -4.69
CA LEU A 123 17.92 2.74 -5.74
C LEU A 123 17.69 1.25 -5.49
N ILE A 124 18.71 0.52 -5.01
CA ILE A 124 18.56 -0.89 -4.64
C ILE A 124 17.49 -1.06 -3.56
N ILE A 125 17.47 -0.18 -2.56
CA ILE A 125 16.44 -0.20 -1.50
C ILE A 125 15.05 0.02 -2.10
N VAL A 126 14.89 1.01 -2.99
CA VAL A 126 13.61 1.29 -3.66
C VAL A 126 13.13 0.08 -4.46
N VAL A 127 14.00 -0.51 -5.27
CA VAL A 127 13.72 -1.70 -6.06
C VAL A 127 13.31 -2.87 -5.18
N ALA A 128 14.03 -3.10 -4.07
CA ALA A 128 13.73 -4.18 -3.13
C ALA A 128 12.36 -4.00 -2.45
N ILE A 129 12.05 -2.80 -1.97
CA ILE A 129 10.76 -2.50 -1.32
C ILE A 129 9.61 -2.73 -2.30
N ILE A 130 9.72 -2.18 -3.52
CA ILE A 130 8.67 -2.33 -4.54
C ILE A 130 8.55 -3.79 -4.98
N GLY A 131 9.67 -4.50 -5.11
CA GLY A 131 9.68 -5.94 -5.41
C GLY A 131 8.93 -6.76 -4.37
N ILE A 132 9.16 -6.50 -3.08
CA ILE A 132 8.44 -7.15 -1.98
C ILE A 132 6.95 -6.80 -2.02
N MET A 133 6.59 -5.52 -2.24
CA MET A 133 5.20 -5.11 -2.38
C MET A 133 4.50 -5.83 -3.54
N MET A 134 5.15 -5.93 -4.70
CA MET A 134 4.62 -6.63 -5.86
C MET A 134 4.52 -8.14 -5.65
N PHE A 135 5.44 -8.74 -4.88
CA PHE A 135 5.36 -10.14 -4.49
C PHE A 135 4.10 -10.41 -3.65
N PHE A 136 3.87 -9.62 -2.59
CA PHE A 136 2.66 -9.74 -1.78
C PHE A 136 1.40 -9.45 -2.61
N PHE A 137 1.43 -8.44 -3.47
CA PHE A 137 0.35 -8.14 -4.39
C PHE A 137 0.00 -9.37 -5.25
N ALA A 138 0.98 -9.98 -5.91
CA ALA A 138 0.77 -11.15 -6.75
C ALA A 138 0.24 -12.34 -5.94
N LEU A 139 0.83 -12.61 -4.77
CA LEU A 139 0.43 -13.70 -3.88
C LEU A 139 -1.04 -13.56 -3.45
N PHE A 140 -1.43 -12.40 -2.92
CA PHE A 140 -2.80 -12.15 -2.47
C PHE A 140 -3.80 -12.05 -3.62
N SER A 141 -3.36 -11.58 -4.79
CA SER A 141 -4.19 -11.62 -5.99
C SER A 141 -4.53 -13.05 -6.41
N ILE A 142 -3.57 -13.99 -6.35
CA ILE A 142 -3.82 -15.41 -6.66
C ILE A 142 -4.75 -16.04 -5.62
N LEU A 143 -4.51 -15.77 -4.33
CA LEU A 143 -5.36 -16.28 -3.25
C LEU A 143 -6.78 -15.74 -3.31
N GLY A 144 -6.95 -14.44 -3.59
CA GLY A 144 -8.25 -13.80 -3.77
C GLY A 144 -9.00 -14.39 -4.96
N LYS A 145 -8.32 -14.62 -6.09
CA LYS A 145 -8.92 -15.28 -7.26
C LYS A 145 -9.41 -16.68 -6.92
N ARG A 146 -8.57 -17.52 -6.30
CA ARG A 146 -8.94 -18.89 -5.91
C ARG A 146 -10.14 -18.94 -4.97
N ARG A 147 -10.30 -17.93 -4.11
CA ARG A 147 -11.47 -17.81 -3.24
C ARG A 147 -12.73 -17.44 -4.02
N LEU A 148 -12.65 -16.43 -4.88
CA LEU A 148 -13.77 -16.00 -5.71
C LEU A 148 -14.27 -17.11 -6.64
N ASP A 149 -13.34 -17.88 -7.22
CA ASP A 149 -13.69 -19.01 -8.09
C ASP A 149 -14.47 -20.08 -7.29
N LYS A 150 -14.10 -20.34 -6.02
CA LYS A 150 -14.84 -21.26 -5.13
C LYS A 150 -16.23 -20.74 -4.73
N GLU A 151 -16.39 -19.44 -4.51
CA GLU A 151 -17.69 -18.83 -4.16
C GLU A 151 -18.69 -18.83 -5.35
N ILE A 152 -18.23 -19.06 -6.59
CA ILE A 152 -19.08 -19.15 -7.79
C ILE A 152 -19.48 -20.60 -8.10
N GLU A 153 -18.68 -21.58 -7.65
CA GLU A 153 -18.95 -23.02 -7.85
C GLU A 153 -19.95 -23.59 -6.83
N ASP A 154 -20.13 -22.92 -5.68
CA ASP A 154 -21.15 -23.21 -4.64
C ASP A 154 -22.45 -22.40 -4.86
#